data_AF-W6U0X3-F1
#
_entry.id   AF-W6U0X3-F1
#
_cell.length_a   1.000
_cell.length_b   1.000
_cell.length_c   1.000
_cell.angle_alpha   90.00
_cell.angle_beta   90.00
_cell.angle_gamma   90.00
#
_symmetry.space_group_name_H-M   'P 1'
#
loop_
_entity.id
_entity.type
_entity.pdbx_description
1 polymer ?
#
loop_
_entity_poly.entity_id
_entity_poly.type
_entity_poly.pdbx_seq_one_letter_code
_entity_poly.pdbx_strand_id
1 'polypeptide(L)'
;MVSRAGSEVHRCVLFQVSLGEINPLMHPDRNANRLPKGKHSALGVGRNMPDPSTWITLDDGVVVPCGKIIKSKVANALVWYNEFIVCVKYACAIWSN
;
A
#
# COMPACT_ATOMS: atom_id res chain seq x y z
N MET A 1 -4.54 2.45 42.35
CA MET A 1 -3.82 3.39 41.47
C MET A 1 -4.71 3.63 40.26
N VAL A 2 -5.39 4.78 40.19
CA VAL A 2 -6.23 5.14 39.05
C VAL A 2 -5.29 5.68 37.97
N SER A 3 -5.08 4.93 36.89
CA SER A 3 -4.49 5.51 35.68
C SER A 3 -5.58 6.34 35.00
N ARG A 4 -5.37 7.65 34.96
CA ARG A 4 -6.22 8.55 34.17
C ARG A 4 -6.08 8.14 32.69
N ALA A 5 -7.20 7.77 32.08
CA ALA A 5 -7.29 7.67 30.62
C ALA A 5 -7.15 9.09 30.06
N GLY A 6 -5.95 9.44 29.58
CA GLY A 6 -5.80 10.54 28.63
C GLY A 6 -6.46 10.10 27.31
N SER A 7 -7.19 11.00 26.66
CA SER A 7 -7.81 10.71 25.37
C SER A 7 -6.70 10.53 24.31
N GLU A 8 -6.42 9.29 23.92
CA GLU A 8 -5.48 9.01 22.83
C GLU A 8 -6.10 9.41 21.49
N VAL A 9 -5.46 10.36 20.79
CA VAL A 9 -5.86 10.76 19.43
C VAL A 9 -4.83 10.21 18.44
N HIS A 10 -5.28 9.31 17.56
CA HIS A 10 -4.48 8.77 16.46
C HIS A 10 -4.90 9.43 15.14
N ARG A 11 -3.92 9.70 14.27
CA ARG A 11 -4.15 10.25 12.93
C ARG A 11 -3.63 9.28 11.88
N CYS A 12 -4.47 8.98 10.89
CA CYS A 12 -4.07 8.29 9.67
C CYS A 12 -4.26 9.25 8.50
N VAL A 13 -3.32 9.23 7.55
CA VAL A 13 -3.38 10.08 6.36
C VAL A 13 -3.53 9.18 5.14
N LEU A 14 -4.38 9.60 4.20
CA LEU A 14 -4.57 8.96 2.91
C LEU A 14 -3.94 9.85 1.84
N PHE A 15 -3.26 9.22 0.89
CA PHE A 15 -2.62 9.88 -0.24
C PHE A 15 -3.09 9.25 -1.54
N GLN A 16 -3.25 10.06 -2.57
CA GLN A 16 -3.26 9.55 -3.94
C GLN A 16 -1.83 9.29 -4.37
N VAL A 17 -1.59 8.11 -4.92
CA VAL A 17 -0.23 7.64 -5.25
C VAL A 17 -0.19 7.14 -6.67
N SER A 18 0.64 7.76 -7.51
CA SER A 18 0.93 7.31 -8.87
C SER A 18 1.98 6.20 -8.82
N LEU A 19 1.52 4.94 -8.76
CA LEU A 19 2.39 3.77 -8.67
C LEU A 19 3.15 3.46 -9.98
N GLY A 20 2.58 3.83 -11.13
CA GLY A 20 3.10 3.50 -12.46
C GLY A 20 3.32 1.99 -12.63
N GLU A 21 4.34 1.64 -13.39
CA GLU A 21 4.78 0.24 -13.50
C GLU A 21 5.43 -0.28 -12.21
N ILE A 22 4.80 -1.29 -11.60
CA ILE A 22 5.18 -1.85 -10.30
C ILE A 22 6.21 -2.98 -10.45
N ASN A 23 7.22 -3.02 -9.58
CA ASN A 23 8.13 -4.15 -9.37
C ASN A 23 7.65 -5.03 -8.18
N PRO A 24 7.08 -6.22 -8.41
CA PRO A 24 6.63 -7.09 -7.33
C PRO A 24 7.82 -7.78 -6.63
N LEU A 25 7.81 -7.78 -5.30
CA LEU A 25 8.82 -8.41 -4.44
C LEU A 25 8.17 -9.46 -3.54
N MET A 26 8.62 -10.70 -3.67
CA MET A 26 8.12 -11.85 -2.87
C MET A 26 8.76 -11.94 -1.47
N HIS A 27 9.93 -11.32 -1.34
CA HIS A 27 10.75 -11.31 -0.15
C HIS A 27 11.16 -9.85 0.17
N PRO A 28 11.28 -9.47 1.45
CA PRO A 28 11.81 -8.17 1.83
C PRO A 28 13.20 -7.93 1.23
N ASP A 29 13.37 -6.81 0.55
CA ASP A 29 14.65 -6.40 -0.06
C ASP A 29 15.02 -4.99 0.40
N ARG A 30 16.20 -4.85 1.02
CA ARG A 30 16.75 -3.56 1.47
C ARG A 30 17.14 -2.65 0.31
N ASN A 31 17.29 -3.21 -0.89
CA ASN A 31 17.61 -2.49 -2.12
C ASN A 31 16.39 -2.30 -3.03
N ALA A 32 15.16 -2.42 -2.51
CA ALA A 32 13.93 -2.26 -3.28
C ALA A 32 13.80 -0.90 -4.01
N ASN A 33 14.58 0.11 -3.60
CA ASN A 33 14.69 1.39 -4.28
C ASN A 33 15.46 1.33 -5.62
N ARG A 34 16.24 0.27 -5.85
CA ARG A 34 16.97 0.03 -7.10
C ARG A 34 16.07 -0.69 -8.10
N LEU A 35 15.13 0.06 -8.66
CA LEU A 35 14.12 -0.49 -9.56
C LEU A 35 14.72 -0.96 -10.89
N PRO A 36 14.24 -2.09 -11.45
CA PRO A 36 14.52 -2.46 -12.84
C PRO A 36 14.11 -1.35 -13.80
N LYS A 37 14.76 -1.30 -14.98
CA LYS A 37 14.43 -0.31 -16.00
C LYS A 37 12.94 -0.35 -16.36
N GLY A 38 12.30 0.81 -16.32
CA GLY A 38 10.87 0.97 -16.64
C GLY A 38 9.92 0.75 -15.47
N LYS A 39 10.41 0.42 -14.26
CA LYS A 39 9.60 0.35 -13.03
C LYS A 39 9.70 1.67 -12.24
N HIS A 40 8.62 2.03 -11.56
CA HIS A 40 8.47 3.32 -10.83
C HIS A 40 8.21 3.14 -9.34
N SER A 41 7.68 1.97 -8.95
CA SER A 41 7.40 1.60 -7.56
C SER A 41 7.76 0.14 -7.31
N ALA A 42 7.87 -0.22 -6.03
CA ALA A 42 7.98 -1.60 -5.58
C ALA A 42 6.73 -1.99 -4.79
N LEU A 43 6.32 -3.25 -4.91
CA LEU A 43 5.24 -3.84 -4.12
C LEU A 43 5.78 -5.05 -3.36
N GLY A 44 5.86 -4.95 -2.04
CA GLY A 44 5.98 -6.13 -1.19
C GLY A 44 4.69 -6.93 -1.27
N VAL A 45 4.73 -8.10 -1.92
CA VAL A 45 3.52 -8.89 -2.19
C VAL A 45 3.13 -9.65 -0.93
N GLY A 46 1.97 -9.30 -0.38
CA GLY A 46 1.42 -9.88 0.84
C GLY A 46 0.73 -11.21 0.64
N ARG A 47 0.67 -12.01 1.72
CA ARG A 47 -0.19 -13.20 1.82
C ARG A 47 -1.67 -12.86 1.79
N ASN A 48 -2.02 -11.64 2.24
CA ASN A 48 -3.38 -11.17 2.29
C ASN A 48 -3.51 -9.79 1.63
N MET A 49 -4.68 -9.54 1.04
CA MET A 49 -5.02 -8.29 0.39
C MET A 49 -6.52 -8.01 0.48
N PRO A 50 -6.98 -6.76 0.34
CA PRO A 50 -8.41 -6.46 0.18
C PRO A 50 -8.94 -7.15 -1.08
N ASP A 51 -10.16 -7.70 -1.03
CA ASP A 51 -10.79 -8.38 -2.15
C ASP A 51 -10.90 -7.47 -3.39
N PRO A 52 -10.18 -7.77 -4.51
CA PRO A 52 -10.18 -6.94 -5.70
C PRO A 52 -11.56 -6.73 -6.33
N SER A 53 -12.50 -7.67 -6.12
CA SER A 53 -13.87 -7.53 -6.62
C SER A 53 -14.67 -6.43 -5.92
N THR A 54 -14.18 -5.95 -4.78
CA THR A 54 -14.80 -4.91 -3.96
C THR A 54 -14.07 -3.57 -4.04
N TRP A 55 -13.02 -3.47 -4.85
CA TRP A 55 -12.32 -2.20 -5.07
C TRP A 55 -13.24 -1.24 -5.82
N ILE A 56 -13.15 0.04 -5.46
CA ILE A 56 -13.88 1.10 -6.16
C ILE A 56 -12.90 1.98 -6.92
N THR A 57 -13.36 2.57 -8.02
CA THR A 57 -12.66 3.63 -8.74
C THR A 57 -13.43 4.92 -8.54
N LEU A 58 -12.76 5.96 -8.05
CA LEU A 58 -13.33 7.29 -7.88
C LEU A 58 -13.44 8.02 -9.24
N ASP A 59 -14.20 9.11 -9.28
CA ASP A 59 -14.47 9.86 -10.53
C ASP A 59 -13.19 10.44 -11.17
N ASP A 60 -12.14 10.65 -10.38
CA ASP A 60 -10.81 11.12 -10.83
C ASP A 60 -9.88 9.96 -11.28
N GLY A 61 -10.39 8.73 -11.32
CA GLY A 61 -9.67 7.53 -11.74
C GLY A 61 -8.84 6.87 -10.66
N VAL A 62 -8.85 7.36 -9.42
CA VAL A 62 -8.12 6.73 -8.31
C VAL A 62 -8.80 5.44 -7.88
N VAL A 63 -8.02 4.36 -7.84
CA VAL A 63 -8.46 3.07 -7.34
C VAL A 63 -8.27 3.01 -5.82
N VAL A 64 -9.36 2.74 -5.11
CA VAL A 64 -9.35 2.55 -3.65
C VAL A 64 -9.48 1.06 -3.34
N PRO A 65 -8.42 0.41 -2.81
CA PRO A 65 -8.48 -0.98 -2.41
C PRO A 65 -9.23 -1.11 -1.08
N CYS A 66 -10.55 -1.31 -1.17
CA CYS A 66 -11.43 -1.51 -0.02
C CYS A 66 -11.94 -2.95 0.09
N GLY A 67 -12.70 -3.23 1.15
CA GLY A 67 -13.35 -4.50 1.39
C GLY A 67 -12.63 -5.43 2.37
N LYS A 68 -13.10 -6.68 2.43
CA LYS A 68 -12.59 -7.68 3.36
C LYS A 68 -11.22 -8.16 2.93
N ILE A 69 -10.34 -8.39 3.90
CA ILE A 69 -9.06 -9.03 3.67
C ILE A 69 -9.26 -10.51 3.31
N ILE A 70 -8.69 -10.93 2.17
CA ILE A 70 -8.68 -12.29 1.65
C ILE A 70 -7.24 -12.75 1.41
N LYS A 71 -7.05 -14.07 1.19
CA LYS A 71 -5.74 -14.61 0.77
C LYS A 71 -5.44 -14.16 -0.66
N SER A 72 -4.24 -13.63 -0.91
CA SER A 72 -3.82 -13.10 -2.21
C SER A 72 -3.57 -14.18 -3.28
N LYS A 73 -3.64 -15.46 -2.92
CA LYS A 73 -3.28 -16.63 -3.74
C LYS A 73 -1.81 -16.66 -4.20
N VAL A 74 -0.97 -15.77 -3.66
CA VAL A 74 0.46 -15.72 -3.94
C VAL A 74 1.18 -16.77 -3.10
N ALA A 75 1.85 -17.71 -3.77
CA ALA A 75 2.68 -18.71 -3.09
C ALA A 75 3.99 -18.06 -2.59
N ASN A 76 4.48 -18.49 -1.42
CA ASN A 76 5.79 -18.10 -0.86
C ASN A 76 5.99 -16.61 -0.52
N ALA A 77 4.93 -15.79 -0.46
CA ALA A 77 5.01 -14.45 0.09
C ALA A 77 5.51 -14.48 1.54
N LEU A 78 6.53 -13.68 1.88
CA LEU A 78 7.06 -13.59 3.24
C LEU A 78 6.40 -12.49 4.09
N VAL A 79 5.78 -11.50 3.46
CA VAL A 79 5.06 -10.42 4.16
C VAL A 79 3.56 -10.73 4.26
N TRP A 80 2.92 -10.26 5.33
CA TRP A 80 1.52 -10.58 5.62
C TRP A 80 0.53 -9.81 4.75
N TYR A 81 0.83 -8.55 4.46
CA TYR A 81 -0.01 -7.62 3.71
C TYR A 81 0.81 -6.94 2.63
N ASN A 82 0.12 -6.37 1.64
CA ASN A 82 0.76 -5.59 0.59
C ASN A 82 1.37 -4.31 1.17
N GLU A 83 2.60 -3.99 0.76
CA GLU A 83 3.28 -2.73 1.06
C GLU A 83 3.73 -2.09 -0.24
N PHE A 84 3.27 -0.86 -0.50
CA PHE A 84 3.62 -0.11 -1.69
C PHE A 84 4.70 0.92 -1.37
N ILE A 85 5.77 0.91 -2.15
CA ILE A 85 6.92 1.80 -1.98
C ILE A 85 7.12 2.57 -3.29
N VAL A 86 7.08 3.89 -3.19
CA VAL A 86 7.26 4.79 -4.33
C VAL A 86 8.71 5.24 -4.37
N CYS A 87 9.43 4.96 -5.46
CA CYS A 87 10.86 5.26 -5.57
C CYS A 87 11.18 6.45 -6.48
N VAL A 88 10.15 7.03 -7.11
CA VAL A 88 10.25 8.21 -7.97
C VAL A 88 9.74 9.46 -7.24
N LYS A 89 10.32 10.62 -7.56
CA LYS A 89 9.89 11.90 -6.97
C LYS A 89 8.51 12.32 -7.51
N TYR A 90 7.76 13.09 -6.71
CA TYR A 90 6.47 13.73 -7.08
C TYR A 90 5.31 12.79 -7.41
N ALA A 91 5.31 11.57 -6.89
CA ALA A 91 4.28 10.57 -7.16
C ALA A 91 3.18 10.48 -6.09
N CYS A 92 3.14 11.40 -5.11
CA CYS A 92 2.09 11.45 -4.09
C CYS A 92 1.43 12.83 -4.03
N ALA A 93 0.10 12.86 -3.93
CA ALA A 93 -0.68 14.06 -3.64
C ALA A 93 -1.47 13.86 -2.32
N ILE A 94 -1.42 14.87 -1.44
CA ILE A 94 -2.15 14.87 -0.17
C ILE A 94 -3.59 15.27 -0.44
N TRP A 95 -4.53 14.48 0.08
CA TRP A 95 -5.90 14.93 0.25
C TRP A 95 -5.98 15.89 1.45
N SER A 96 -6.40 17.13 1.20
CA SER A 96 -6.86 18.04 2.25
C SER A 96 -8.36 18.28 2.04
N ASN A 97 -9.17 17.93 3.06
CA ASN A 97 -10.54 18.43 3.18
C ASN A 97 -10.51 19.83 3.82
#